data_AF-A0A5C6VNS7-F1
#
_entry.id   AF-A0A5C6VNS7-F1
#
_cell.length_a   1.000
_cell.length_b   1.000
_cell.length_c   1.000
_cell.angle_alpha   90.00
_cell.angle_beta   90.00
_cell.angle_gamma   90.00
#
_symmetry.space_group_name_H-M   'P 1'
#
loop_
_entity.id
_entity.type
_entity.pdbx_description
1 polymer ?
#
loop_
_entity_poly.entity_id
_entity_poly.type
_entity_poly.pdbx_seq_one_letter_code
_entity_poly.pdbx_strand_id
1 'polypeptide(L)'
;MSSHPPVDRQPAPQARAPRSADEIEKDFLDLMMSGIPADIAHDKFERLWDETNALAASTMMTSQALPYIALLKRMHTAFDERYPRRAG
;
A
#
# COMPACT_ATOMS: atom_id res chain seq x y z
N MET A 1 -10.81 47.82 21.41
CA MET A 1 -11.51 46.53 21.22
C MET A 1 -10.89 45.86 20.01
N SER A 2 -10.03 44.87 20.23
CA SER A 2 -9.27 44.19 19.16
C SER A 2 -10.07 43.00 18.66
N SER A 3 -10.57 43.07 17.42
CA SER A 3 -11.26 41.96 16.76
C SER A 3 -10.22 41.08 16.07
N HIS A 4 -9.98 39.89 16.61
CA HIS A 4 -9.21 38.84 15.94
C HIS A 4 -10.02 38.29 14.75
N PRO A 5 -9.40 38.01 13.58
CA PRO A 5 -10.07 37.26 12.52
C PRO A 5 -10.26 35.79 12.93
N PRO A 6 -11.26 35.09 12.36
CA PRO A 6 -11.47 33.68 12.64
C PRO A 6 -10.29 32.88 12.07
N VAL A 7 -9.80 31.95 12.89
CA VAL A 7 -8.73 31.00 12.53
C VAL A 7 -9.11 30.30 11.22
N ASP A 8 -8.17 30.35 10.28
CA ASP A 8 -8.20 29.57 9.05
C ASP A 8 -8.43 28.10 9.43
N ARG A 9 -9.65 27.60 9.20
CA ARG A 9 -9.90 26.15 9.25
C ARG A 9 -9.20 25.58 8.02
N GLN A 10 -7.90 25.30 8.17
CA GLN A 10 -7.19 24.40 7.26
C GLN A 10 -8.10 23.18 7.03
N PRO A 11 -8.53 22.90 5.79
CA PRO A 11 -9.19 21.64 5.54
C PRO A 11 -8.21 20.55 5.96
N ALA A 12 -8.63 19.70 6.90
CA ALA A 12 -7.88 18.50 7.26
C ALA A 12 -7.43 17.82 5.96
N PRO A 13 -6.19 17.32 5.86
CA PRO A 13 -5.73 16.63 4.66
C PRO A 13 -6.81 15.61 4.33
N GLN A 14 -7.47 15.79 3.18
CA GLN A 14 -8.57 14.95 2.76
C GLN A 14 -8.01 13.53 2.84
N ALA A 15 -8.48 12.76 3.83
CA ALA A 15 -8.12 11.37 3.96
C ALA A 15 -8.65 10.74 2.68
N ARG A 16 -7.78 10.60 1.68
CA ARG A 16 -8.08 9.88 0.45
C ARG A 16 -8.70 8.58 0.90
N ALA A 17 -9.85 8.24 0.33
CA ALA A 17 -10.51 7.00 0.65
C ALA A 17 -9.47 5.87 0.59
N PRO A 18 -9.45 4.96 1.58
CA PRO A 18 -8.50 3.85 1.58
C PRO A 18 -8.60 3.13 0.24
N ARG A 19 -7.46 2.96 -0.44
CA ARG A 19 -7.40 2.29 -1.73
C ARG A 19 -7.97 0.88 -1.59
N SER A 20 -8.72 0.45 -2.60
CA SER A 20 -9.24 -0.91 -2.62
C SER A 20 -8.11 -1.90 -2.87
N ALA A 21 -8.24 -3.14 -2.38
CA ALA A 21 -7.26 -4.20 -2.63
C ALA A 21 -6.98 -4.40 -4.14
N ASP A 22 -8.00 -4.25 -4.99
CA ASP A 22 -7.85 -4.33 -6.46
C ASP A 22 -6.93 -3.24 -7.03
N GLU A 23 -7.02 -2.01 -6.53
CA GLU A 23 -6.18 -0.90 -7.00
C GLU A 23 -4.71 -1.13 -6.64
N ILE A 24 -4.46 -1.69 -5.45
CA ILE A 24 -3.11 -2.02 -4.99
C ILE A 24 -2.57 -3.23 -5.74
N GLU A 25 -3.41 -4.24 -6.00
CA GLU A 25 -3.05 -5.39 -6.82
C GLU A 25 -2.62 -4.97 -8.23
N LYS A 26 -3.35 -4.04 -8.85
CA LYS A 26 -2.98 -3.51 -10.17
C LYS A 26 -1.60 -2.84 -10.16
N ASP A 27 -1.32 -2.02 -9.15
CA ASP A 27 -0.01 -1.35 -8.99
C ASP A 27 1.12 -2.37 -8.78
N PHE A 28 0.86 -3.41 -7.99
CA PHE A 28 1.79 -4.52 -7.83
C PHE A 28 2.04 -5.28 -9.14
N LEU A 29 1.01 -5.58 -9.92
CA LEU A 29 1.17 -6.24 -11.22
C LEU A 29 1.97 -5.36 -12.20
N ASP A 30 1.71 -4.05 -12.22
CA ASP A 30 2.48 -3.09 -13.02
C ASP A 30 3.96 -3.09 -12.61
N LEU A 31 4.24 -3.07 -11.30
CA LEU A 31 5.59 -3.21 -10.76
C LEU A 31 6.27 -4.48 -11.27
N MET A 32 5.59 -5.63 -11.23
CA MET A 32 6.13 -6.92 -11.67
C MET A 32 6.41 -6.96 -13.19
N MET A 33 5.61 -6.25 -13.98
CA MET A 33 5.74 -6.14 -15.44
C MET A 33 6.75 -5.07 -15.88
N SER A 34 7.03 -4.08 -15.03
CA SER A 34 7.89 -2.93 -15.36
C SER A 34 9.34 -3.29 -15.73
N GLY A 35 9.81 -4.48 -15.35
CA GLY A 35 11.16 -4.95 -15.67
C GLY A 35 12.28 -4.16 -14.98
N ILE A 36 11.95 -3.40 -13.94
CA ILE A 36 12.93 -2.61 -13.18
C ILE A 36 13.87 -3.51 -12.37
N PRO A 37 15.10 -3.03 -12.05
CA PRO A 37 16.06 -3.79 -11.27
C PRO A 37 15.52 -4.12 -9.87
N ALA A 38 15.97 -5.26 -9.34
CA ALA A 38 15.50 -5.85 -8.09
C ALA A 38 15.56 -4.89 -6.88
N ASP A 39 16.60 -4.07 -6.80
CA ASP A 39 16.78 -3.09 -5.72
C ASP A 39 15.65 -2.05 -5.68
N ILE A 40 15.31 -1.51 -6.86
CA ILE A 40 14.20 -0.54 -7.02
C ILE A 40 12.84 -1.23 -6.87
N ALA A 41 12.73 -2.48 -7.37
CA ALA A 41 11.52 -3.27 -7.20
C ALA A 41 11.24 -3.56 -5.72
N HIS A 42 12.28 -3.78 -4.92
CA HIS A 42 12.16 -4.04 -3.48
C HIS A 42 11.60 -2.83 -2.73
N ASP A 43 12.17 -1.64 -2.90
CA ASP A 43 11.66 -0.41 -2.25
C ASP A 43 10.18 -0.14 -2.63
N LYS A 44 9.81 -0.35 -3.89
CA LYS A 44 8.42 -0.20 -4.34
C LYS A 44 7.50 -1.26 -3.77
N PHE A 45 7.97 -2.51 -3.72
CA PHE A 45 7.24 -3.62 -3.12
C PHE A 45 7.00 -3.38 -1.63
N GLU A 46 8.02 -2.95 -0.88
CA GLU A 46 7.89 -2.64 0.55
C GLU A 46 6.82 -1.57 0.81
N ARG A 47 6.76 -0.52 -0.02
CA ARG A 47 5.71 0.51 0.09
C ARG A 47 4.30 -0.05 -0.14
N LEU A 48 4.12 -0.88 -1.17
CA LEU A 48 2.83 -1.52 -1.44
C LEU A 48 2.47 -2.54 -0.35
N TRP A 49 3.46 -3.23 0.20
CA TRP A 49 3.31 -4.18 1.28
C TRP A 49 2.84 -3.49 2.56
N ASP A 50 3.54 -2.43 2.99
CA ASP A 50 3.19 -1.66 4.19
C ASP A 50 1.80 -1.05 4.07
N GLU A 51 1.45 -0.50 2.91
CA GLU A 51 0.12 0.06 2.69
C GLU A 51 -0.98 -1.02 2.77
N THR A 52 -0.79 -2.15 2.09
CA THR A 52 -1.74 -3.26 2.15
C THR A 52 -1.87 -3.81 3.57
N ASN A 53 -0.76 -3.90 4.30
CA ASN A 53 -0.72 -4.34 5.69
C ASN A 53 -1.43 -3.35 6.63
N ALA A 54 -1.23 -2.05 6.44
CA ALA A 54 -1.93 -1.02 7.20
C ALA A 54 -3.45 -1.07 6.96
N LEU A 55 -3.88 -1.29 5.72
CA LEU A 55 -5.29 -1.44 5.36
C LEU A 55 -5.90 -2.73 5.92
N ALA A 56 -5.16 -3.84 5.87
CA ALA A 56 -5.55 -5.10 6.48
C ALA A 56 -5.70 -4.95 8.01
N ALA A 57 -4.74 -4.31 8.67
CA ALA A 57 -4.77 -4.05 10.10
C ALA A 57 -5.92 -3.12 10.50
N SER A 58 -6.18 -2.07 9.72
CA SER A 58 -7.28 -1.13 9.93
C SER A 58 -8.66 -1.79 9.79
N THR A 59 -8.74 -2.93 9.10
CA THR A 59 -9.99 -3.66 8.83
C THR A 59 -10.04 -5.04 9.49
N MET A 60 -9.07 -5.39 10.36
CA MET A 60 -8.75 -6.76 10.81
C MET A 60 -9.90 -7.47 11.55
N MET A 61 -10.88 -6.73 12.05
CA MET A 61 -12.09 -7.26 12.72
C MET A 61 -13.33 -7.28 11.81
N THR A 62 -13.15 -7.08 10.52
CA THR A 62 -14.22 -7.03 9.52
C THR A 62 -13.92 -8.00 8.38
N SER A 63 -14.96 -8.41 7.66
CA SER A 63 -14.80 -9.20 6.43
C SER A 63 -13.99 -8.46 5.34
N GLN A 64 -13.79 -7.14 5.48
CA GLN A 64 -13.01 -6.34 4.54
C GLN A 64 -11.49 -6.57 4.67
N ALA A 65 -10.99 -7.18 5.76
CA ALA A 65 -9.57 -7.54 5.87
C ALA A 65 -9.17 -8.69 4.96
N LEU A 66 -10.10 -9.62 4.67
CA LEU A 66 -9.83 -10.81 3.89
C LEU A 66 -9.18 -10.54 2.51
N PRO A 67 -9.68 -9.60 1.68
CA PRO A 67 -9.05 -9.30 0.40
C PRO A 67 -7.62 -8.73 0.55
N TYR A 68 -7.35 -7.90 1.54
CA TYR A 68 -6.00 -7.37 1.77
C TYR A 68 -5.04 -8.46 2.26
N ILE A 69 -5.48 -9.35 3.15
CA ILE A 69 -4.68 -10.50 3.61
C ILE A 69 -4.38 -11.45 2.44
N ALA A 70 -5.36 -11.72 1.59
CA ALA A 70 -5.17 -12.54 0.40
C ALA A 70 -4.19 -11.87 -0.59
N LEU A 71 -4.26 -10.56 -0.74
CA LEU A 71 -3.33 -9.79 -1.57
C LEU A 71 -1.89 -9.87 -1.03
N LEU A 72 -1.66 -9.65 0.27
CA LEU A 72 -0.33 -9.79 0.89
C LEU A 72 0.30 -11.15 0.59
N LYS A 73 -0.46 -12.23 0.72
CA LYS A 73 0.04 -13.58 0.39
C LYS A 73 0.46 -13.70 -1.08
N ARG A 74 -0.36 -13.21 -2.01
CA ARG A 74 -0.07 -13.24 -3.45
C ARG A 74 1.15 -12.39 -3.80
N MET A 75 1.25 -11.20 -3.22
CA MET A 75 2.38 -10.29 -3.39
C MET A 75 3.68 -10.95 -2.95
N HIS A 76 3.71 -11.56 -1.77
CA HIS A 76 4.88 -12.25 -1.24
C HIS A 76 5.35 -13.38 -2.16
N THR A 77 4.43 -14.28 -2.55
CA THR A 77 4.75 -15.43 -3.41
C THR A 77 5.29 -14.96 -4.76
N ALA A 78 4.56 -14.07 -5.44
CA ALA A 78 4.95 -13.63 -6.78
C ALA A 78 6.28 -12.86 -6.77
N PHE A 79 6.53 -12.04 -5.74
CA PHE A 79 7.78 -11.30 -5.63
C PHE A 79 8.98 -12.23 -5.35
N ASP A 80 8.82 -13.22 -4.46
CA ASP A 80 9.86 -14.22 -4.16
C ASP A 80 10.22 -15.07 -5.39
N GLU A 81 9.22 -15.46 -6.19
CA GLU A 81 9.44 -16.19 -7.45
C GLU A 81 10.21 -15.37 -8.50
N ARG A 82 9.94 -14.06 -8.58
CA ARG A 82 10.56 -13.16 -9.57
C ARG A 82 11.95 -12.69 -9.14
N TYR A 83 12.15 -12.49 -7.85
CA TYR A 83 13.37 -11.97 -7.25
C TYR A 83 13.87 -12.92 -6.16
N PRO A 84 14.27 -14.16 -6.52
CA PRO A 84 14.77 -15.09 -5.52
C PRO A 84 15.99 -14.46 -4.84
N ARG A 85 15.98 -14.41 -3.50
CA ARG A 85 17.18 -14.07 -2.75
C ARG A 85 18.24 -15.07 -3.15
N ARG A 86 19.22 -14.64 -3.94
CA ARG A 86 20.38 -15.49 -4.26
C ARG A 86 20.94 -15.95 -2.91
N ALA A 87 20.91 -17.26 -2.69
CA ALA A 87 21.72 -17.89 -1.66
C ALA A 87 23.18 -17.57 -2.03
N GLY A 88 23.71 -16.53 -1.40
CA GLY A 88 25.13 -16.21 -1.39
C GLY A 88 25.83 -17.07 -0.36
#